data_AF-A0A4Y2X9E7-F1
#
_entry.id   AF-A0A4Y2X9E7-F1
#
_cell.length_a   1.000
_cell.length_b   1.000
_cell.length_c   1.000
_cell.angle_alpha   90.00
_cell.angle_beta   90.00
_cell.angle_gamma   90.00
#
_symmetry.space_group_name_H-M   'P 1'
#
loop_
_entity.id
_entity.type
_entity.pdbx_description
1 polymer ?
#
loop_
_entity_poly.entity_id
_entity_poly.type
_entity_poly.pdbx_seq_one_letter_code
_entity_poly.pdbx_strand_id
1 'polypeptide(L)'
;MIKDEMLKIYQYNVIVVDWSPYNQPPYFQAAANTLSVGHELANFIQFLQKSADVDAKKIHLIGHSLGAHLSGAAGEKIPNLGRITGELC
;
A
#
# COMPACT_ATOMS: atom_id res chain seq x y z
N MET A 1 12.17 -8.08 8.63
CA MET A 1 10.90 -7.48 8.15
C MET A 1 10.11 -8.55 7.38
N ILE A 2 8.78 -8.45 7.25
CA ILE A 2 7.98 -9.40 6.43
C ILE A 2 8.56 -9.58 5.02
N LYS A 3 9.16 -8.53 4.45
CA LYS A 3 9.84 -8.58 3.14
C LYS A 3 10.90 -9.69 3.04
N ASP A 4 11.67 -9.92 4.11
CA ASP A 4 12.84 -10.81 4.07
C ASP A 4 12.42 -12.28 4.06
N GLU A 5 11.24 -12.60 4.62
CA GLU A 5 10.66 -13.94 4.58
C GLU A 5 9.88 -14.18 3.27
N MET A 6 9.17 -13.18 2.76
CA MET A 6 8.46 -13.26 1.48
C MET A 6 9.42 -13.61 0.32
N LEU A 7 10.58 -12.96 0.28
CA LEU A 7 11.59 -13.17 -0.77
C LEU A 7 12.25 -14.55 -0.74
N LYS A 8 12.15 -15.30 0.38
CA LYS A 8 12.69 -16.66 0.48
C LYS A 8 11.76 -17.70 -0.16
N ILE A 9 10.47 -17.39 -0.26
CA ILE A 9 9.44 -18.38 -0.64
C ILE A 9 8.94 -18.11 -2.06
N TYR A 10 8.91 -16.85 -2.50
CA TYR A 10 8.35 -16.47 -3.80
C TYR A 10 9.14 -15.35 -4.47
N GLN A 11 9.23 -15.39 -5.80
CA GLN A 11 9.79 -14.30 -6.60
C GLN A 11 8.75 -13.16 -6.76
N TYR A 12 8.72 -12.26 -5.79
CA TYR A 12 7.88 -11.06 -5.83
C TYR A 12 8.73 -9.78 -5.82
N ASN A 13 8.21 -8.74 -6.48
CA ASN A 13 8.69 -7.38 -6.27
C ASN A 13 8.09 -6.84 -4.96
N VAL A 14 8.93 -6.65 -3.95
CA VAL A 14 8.49 -6.11 -2.66
C VAL A 14 8.86 -4.63 -2.59
N ILE A 15 7.84 -3.77 -2.53
CA ILE A 15 7.99 -2.32 -2.43
C ILE A 15 7.56 -1.89 -1.03
N VAL A 16 8.46 -1.24 -0.31
CA VAL A 16 8.18 -0.70 1.02
C VAL A 16 7.77 0.76 0.87
N VAL A 17 6.56 1.10 1.30
CA VAL A 17 6.05 2.46 1.30
C VAL A 17 6.34 3.08 2.67
N ASP A 18 7.40 3.89 2.74
CA ASP A 18 7.70 4.67 3.94
C ASP A 18 6.91 5.98 3.91
N TRP A 19 5.97 6.10 4.84
CA TRP A 19 5.17 7.30 5.08
C TRP A 19 5.34 7.82 6.51
N SER A 20 6.42 7.44 7.19
CA SER A 20 6.75 7.86 8.55
C SER A 20 6.71 9.39 8.78
N PRO A 21 7.06 10.28 7.82
CA PRO A 21 6.91 11.72 8.01
C PRO A 21 5.45 12.17 8.22
N TYR A 22 4.49 11.39 7.74
CA TYR A 22 3.06 11.70 7.78
C TYR A 22 2.29 10.91 8.84
N ASN A 23 2.97 9.98 9.52
CA ASN A 23 2.41 9.16 10.61
C ASN A 23 2.82 9.68 12.01
N GLN A 24 3.02 10.99 12.13
CA GLN A 24 3.43 11.62 13.39
C GLN A 24 2.20 12.07 14.21
N PRO A 25 2.33 12.18 15.55
CA PRO A 25 1.29 12.76 16.38
C PRO A 25 0.86 14.16 15.91
N PRO A 26 -0.42 14.54 16.08
CA PRO A 26 -1.47 13.80 16.79
C PRO A 26 -2.13 12.69 15.94
N TYR A 27 -2.67 11.65 16.59
CA TYR A 27 -3.27 10.49 15.92
C TYR A 27 -4.34 10.86 14.88
N PHE A 28 -5.20 11.84 15.18
CA PHE A 28 -6.22 12.30 14.24
C PHE A 28 -5.63 12.85 12.93
N GLN A 29 -4.48 13.53 13.02
CA GLN A 29 -3.78 14.02 11.83
C GLN A 29 -3.17 12.85 11.06
N ALA A 30 -2.50 11.90 11.75
CA ALA A 30 -1.96 10.70 11.12
C ALA A 30 -3.05 9.88 10.41
N ALA A 31 -4.21 9.72 11.04
CA ALA A 31 -5.38 9.06 10.47
C ALA A 31 -5.90 9.81 9.23
N ALA A 32 -6.06 11.13 9.30
CA ALA A 32 -6.46 11.93 8.13
C ALA A 32 -5.46 11.82 6.96
N ASN A 33 -4.16 11.79 7.26
CA ASN A 33 -3.10 11.68 6.26
C ASN A 33 -3.14 10.34 5.49
N THR A 34 -3.72 9.27 6.05
CA THR A 34 -3.84 7.97 5.35
C THR A 34 -4.57 8.09 4.01
N LEU A 35 -5.53 9.01 3.89
CA LEU A 35 -6.25 9.27 2.64
C LEU A 35 -5.33 9.89 1.59
N SER A 36 -4.62 10.97 1.96
CA SER A 36 -3.69 11.65 1.06
C SER A 36 -2.57 10.72 0.60
N VAL A 37 -1.95 9.97 1.52
CA VAL A 37 -0.89 9.02 1.17
C VAL A 37 -1.44 7.84 0.39
N GLY A 38 -2.66 7.37 0.68
CA GLY A 38 -3.34 6.34 -0.10
C GLY A 38 -3.58 6.75 -1.55
N HIS A 39 -3.93 8.02 -1.78
CA HIS A 39 -4.06 8.57 -3.13
C HIS A 39 -2.72 8.58 -3.88
N GLU A 40 -1.63 8.96 -3.21
CA GLU A 40 -0.30 8.91 -3.82
C GLU A 40 0.14 7.47 -4.12
N LEU A 41 -0.17 6.52 -3.24
CA LEU A 41 0.06 5.10 -3.50
C LEU A 41 -0.73 4.62 -4.73
N ALA A 42 -1.98 5.05 -4.89
CA ALA A 42 -2.76 4.75 -6.09
C ALA A 42 -2.13 5.35 -7.36
N ASN A 43 -1.67 6.60 -7.30
CA ASN A 43 -0.97 7.24 -8.43
C ASN A 43 0.29 6.44 -8.82
N PHE A 44 1.06 5.99 -7.82
CA PHE A 44 2.24 5.16 -8.03
C PHE A 44 1.89 3.81 -8.67
N ILE A 45 0.82 3.15 -8.22
CA ILE A 45 0.34 1.91 -8.82
C ILE A 45 -0.04 2.15 -10.28
N GLN A 46 -0.84 3.19 -10.58
CA GLN A 46 -1.24 3.52 -11.95
C GLN A 46 -0.04 3.84 -12.84
N PHE A 47 1.00 4.47 -12.29
CA PHE A 47 2.27 4.67 -12.99
C PHE A 47 2.91 3.31 -13.36
N LEU A 48 2.98 2.36 -12.44
CA LEU A 48 3.49 1.01 -12.74
C LEU A 48 2.65 0.28 -13.80
N GLN A 49 1.32 0.43 -13.76
CA GLN A 49 0.45 -0.15 -14.79
C GLN A 49 0.78 0.44 -16.18
N LYS A 50 0.99 1.76 -16.27
CA LYS A 50 1.25 2.45 -17.54
C LYS A 50 2.66 2.25 -18.06
N SER A 51 3.65 2.26 -17.17
CA SER A 51 5.07 2.28 -17.56
C SER A 51 5.71 0.90 -17.64
N ALA A 52 5.15 -0.10 -16.94
CA ALA A 52 5.70 -1.45 -16.88
C ALA A 52 4.66 -2.55 -17.16
N ASP A 53 3.46 -2.17 -17.65
CA ASP A 53 2.37 -3.09 -18.00
C ASP A 53 1.99 -4.05 -16.85
N VAL A 54 2.02 -3.54 -15.62
CA VAL A 54 1.67 -4.33 -14.43
C VAL A 54 0.16 -4.48 -14.33
N ASP A 55 -0.34 -5.72 -14.33
CA ASP A 55 -1.74 -6.01 -14.05
C ASP A 55 -2.08 -5.74 -12.58
N ALA A 56 -3.14 -4.95 -12.31
CA ALA A 56 -3.63 -4.66 -10.97
C ALA A 56 -3.97 -5.93 -10.18
N LYS A 57 -4.40 -7.01 -10.86
CA LYS A 57 -4.70 -8.31 -10.23
C LYS A 57 -3.48 -8.99 -9.62
N LYS A 58 -2.28 -8.62 -10.06
CA LYS A 58 -1.00 -9.13 -9.54
C LYS A 58 -0.47 -8.31 -8.36
N ILE A 59 -1.16 -7.23 -7.99
CA ILE A 59 -0.76 -6.35 -6.90
C ILE A 59 -1.47 -6.78 -5.61
N HIS A 60 -0.68 -6.90 -4.54
CA HIS A 60 -1.14 -7.17 -3.19
C HIS A 60 -0.65 -6.06 -2.26
N LEU A 61 -1.58 -5.31 -1.68
CA LEU A 61 -1.26 -4.31 -0.65
C LEU A 61 -1.36 -4.95 0.74
N ILE A 62 -0.34 -4.73 1.56
CA ILE A 62 -0.30 -5.19 2.95
C ILE A 62 -0.13 -3.96 3.84
N GLY A 63 -1.10 -3.73 4.71
CA GLY A 63 -1.12 -2.58 5.61
C GLY A 63 -1.34 -3.01 7.06
N HIS A 64 -0.50 -2.50 7.96
CA HIS A 64 -0.63 -2.72 9.40
C HIS A 64 -1.17 -1.45 10.07
N SER A 65 -2.15 -1.58 10.98
CA SER A 65 -2.77 -0.47 11.72
C SER A 65 -3.29 0.63 10.78
N LEU A 66 -2.83 1.89 10.90
CA LEU A 66 -3.19 2.98 9.98
C LEU A 66 -2.80 2.68 8.52
N GLY A 67 -1.77 1.86 8.29
CA GLY A 67 -1.39 1.40 6.96
C GLY A 67 -2.46 0.55 6.27
N ALA A 68 -3.34 -0.12 7.03
CA ALA A 68 -4.47 -0.86 6.47
C ALA A 68 -5.49 0.10 5.83
N HIS A 69 -5.76 1.24 6.48
CA HIS A 69 -6.65 2.27 5.95
C HIS A 69 -6.06 2.96 4.73
N LEU A 70 -4.75 3.26 4.76
CA LEU A 70 -4.00 3.76 3.61
C LEU A 70 -4.10 2.80 2.42
N SER A 71 -3.95 1.49 2.65
CA SER A 71 -4.11 0.46 1.62
C SER A 71 -5.53 0.41 1.06
N GLY A 72 -6.54 0.60 1.92
CA GLY A 72 -7.95 0.72 1.50
C GLY A 72 -8.21 1.94 0.62
N ALA A 73 -7.71 3.11 1.03
CA ALA A 73 -7.83 4.35 0.26
C ALA A 73 -7.13 4.27 -1.11
N ALA A 74 -6.00 3.57 -1.18
CA ALA A 74 -5.36 3.28 -2.46
C ALA A 74 -6.21 2.33 -3.31
N GLY A 75 -6.72 1.24 -2.71
CA GLY A 75 -7.52 0.23 -3.40
C GLY A 75 -8.83 0.77 -3.99
N GLU A 76 -9.47 1.73 -3.33
CA GLU A 76 -10.67 2.42 -3.86
C GLU A 76 -10.43 3.01 -5.26
N LYS A 77 -9.20 3.46 -5.54
CA LYS A 77 -8.83 4.10 -6.81
C LYS A 77 -8.27 3.14 -7.84
N ILE A 78 -8.05 1.86 -7.51
CA ILE A 78 -7.44 0.87 -8.39
C ILE A 78 -8.47 -0.23 -8.72
N PRO A 79 -9.14 -0.15 -9.89
CA PRO A 79 -10.09 -1.17 -10.28
C PRO A 79 -9.39 -2.53 -10.47
N ASN A 80 -10.04 -3.60 -10.01
CA ASN A 80 -9.53 -4.97 -10.09
C ASN A 80 -8.19 -5.20 -9.36
N LEU A 81 -7.92 -4.46 -8.29
CA LEU A 81 -6.78 -4.74 -7.41
C LEU A 81 -6.85 -6.19 -6.90
N GLY A 82 -5.72 -6.90 -6.97
CA GLY A 82 -5.67 -8.33 -6.68
C GLY A 82 -6.04 -8.69 -5.25
N ARG A 83 -5.41 -8.02 -4.26
CA ARG A 83 -5.65 -8.28 -2.84
C ARG A 83 -5.26 -7.09 -1.96
N ILE A 84 -5.97 -6.93 -0.83
CA ILE A 84 -5.55 -6.11 0.31
C ILE A 84 -5.56 -7.01 1.55
N THR A 85 -4.49 -6.97 2.34
CA THR A 85 -4.44 -7.55 3.68
C THR A 85 -4.26 -6.44 4.69
N GLY A 86 -5.25 -6.28 5.57
CA GLY A 86 -5.16 -5.40 6.73
C GLY A 86 -4.86 -6.21 7.98
N GLU A 87 -3.79 -5.87 8.67
CA GLU A 87 -3.46 -6.43 9.99
C GLU A 87 -3.80 -5.40 11.06
N LEU A 88 -4.74 -5.75 11.95
CA LEU A 88 -4.99 -5.03 13.19
C LEU A 88 -4.02 -5.58 14.24
N CYS A 89 -3.53 -4.70 15.11
CA CYS A 89 -2.66 -5.06 16.23
C CYS A 89 -3.26 -6.16 17.11
#